data_AF-A0A7Z7CFG2-F1
#
_entry.id   AF-A0A7Z7CFG2-F1
#
_cell.length_a   1.000
_cell.length_b   1.000
_cell.length_c   1.000
_cell.angle_alpha   90.00
_cell.angle_beta   90.00
_cell.angle_gamma   90.00
#
_symmetry.space_group_name_H-M   'P 1'
#
loop_
_entity.id
_entity.type
_entity.pdbx_description
1 polymer ?
#
loop_
_entity_poly.entity_id
_entity_poly.type
_entity_poly.pdbx_seq_one_letter_code
_entity_poly.pdbx_strand_id
1 'polypeptide(L)'
;MVRMPIFHISMDDKKVIIDQGPFFHGTKAELQIGDLLEHQFLSNYQEKNSNYIYFTATLNAAKWGAELARFNAKERIYIVEPLGDFESDPNLTDKKFPGNPTRSYRSKSPLKIIAE
;
A
#
# COMPACT_ATOMS: atom_id res chain seq x y z
N MET A 1 52.12 -17.56 -11.16
CA MET A 1 51.21 -17.97 -10.07
C MET A 1 50.10 -16.93 -9.98
N VAL A 2 48.94 -17.22 -10.55
CA VAL A 2 47.80 -16.29 -10.60
C VAL A 2 46.83 -16.69 -9.49
N ARG A 3 46.67 -15.84 -8.47
CA ARG A 3 45.57 -15.98 -7.49
C ARG A 3 44.46 -15.04 -7.91
N MET A 4 43.39 -15.59 -8.46
CA MET A 4 42.13 -14.88 -8.69
C MET A 4 41.40 -14.73 -7.35
N PRO A 5 40.80 -13.56 -7.05
CA PRO A 5 39.92 -13.43 -5.89
C PRO A 5 38.60 -14.15 -6.17
N ILE A 6 38.22 -15.01 -5.23
CA ILE A 6 37.00 -15.78 -5.20
C ILE A 6 35.88 -14.79 -4.84
N PHE A 7 34.96 -14.49 -5.77
CA PHE A 7 33.75 -13.74 -5.44
C PHE A 7 32.83 -14.63 -4.60
N HIS A 8 32.74 -14.34 -3.30
CA HIS A 8 31.66 -14.86 -2.47
C HIS A 8 30.39 -14.08 -2.83
N ILE A 9 29.57 -14.64 -3.72
CA ILE A 9 28.20 -14.17 -3.93
C ILE A 9 27.39 -14.72 -2.76
N SER A 10 27.19 -13.88 -1.74
CA SER A 10 26.20 -14.15 -0.70
C SER A 10 24.82 -14.00 -1.34
N MET A 11 24.12 -15.12 -1.49
CA MET A 11 22.71 -15.19 -1.81
C MET A 11 21.91 -14.55 -0.67
N ASP A 12 21.39 -13.33 -0.86
CA ASP A 12 20.09 -12.89 -0.31
C ASP A 12 19.70 -11.49 -0.84
N ASP A 13 19.96 -11.21 -2.12
CA ASP A 13 19.25 -10.15 -2.83
C ASP A 13 17.83 -10.64 -3.17
N LYS A 14 16.97 -10.80 -2.16
CA LYS A 14 15.53 -10.66 -2.41
C LYS A 14 15.32 -9.22 -2.84
N LYS A 15 15.53 -8.96 -4.14
CA LYS A 15 15.12 -7.75 -4.82
C LYS A 15 13.62 -7.63 -4.57
N VAL A 16 13.25 -6.88 -3.53
CA VAL A 16 11.86 -6.52 -3.29
C VAL A 16 11.47 -5.74 -4.54
N ILE A 17 10.76 -6.39 -5.45
CA ILE A 17 10.18 -5.72 -6.61
C ILE A 17 9.11 -4.82 -6.00
N ILE A 18 9.51 -3.59 -5.70
CA ILE A 18 8.59 -2.54 -5.31
C ILE A 18 7.79 -2.24 -6.57
N ASP A 19 6.47 -2.47 -6.48
CA ASP A 19 5.57 -2.19 -7.60
C ASP A 19 5.70 -0.73 -8.04
N GLN A 20 5.62 -0.49 -9.35
CA GLN A 20 5.65 0.87 -9.91
C GLN A 20 4.25 1.49 -10.00
N GLY A 21 3.23 0.81 -9.48
CA GLY A 21 1.83 1.18 -9.67
C GLY A 21 1.26 0.73 -11.03
N PRO A 22 0.19 1.38 -11.52
CA PRO A 22 -0.59 2.39 -10.80
C PRO A 22 -1.13 1.85 -9.48
N PHE A 23 -1.24 2.72 -8.48
CA PHE A 23 -1.79 2.36 -7.17
C PHE A 23 -3.20 2.88 -7.02
N PHE A 24 -3.99 2.14 -6.25
CA PHE A 24 -5.40 2.39 -6.04
C PHE A 24 -5.72 2.43 -4.54
N HIS A 25 -6.54 3.39 -4.15
CA HIS A 25 -7.12 3.50 -2.83
C HIS A 25 -8.65 3.45 -2.95
N GLY A 26 -9.24 2.36 -2.44
CA GLY A 26 -10.69 2.23 -2.35
C GLY A 26 -11.22 2.80 -1.04
N THR A 27 -12.20 3.70 -1.12
CA THR A 27 -12.81 4.35 0.04
C THR A 27 -14.25 4.77 -0.26
N LYS A 28 -14.97 5.20 0.77
CA LYS A 28 -16.26 5.89 0.65
C LYS A 28 -16.16 7.39 0.96
N ALA A 29 -14.97 7.86 1.31
CA ALA A 29 -14.68 9.28 1.44
C ALA A 29 -14.71 9.94 0.05
N GLU A 30 -15.27 11.14 0.00
CA GLU A 30 -15.20 11.99 -1.19
C GLU A 30 -13.90 12.80 -1.12
N LEU A 31 -12.95 12.47 -2.00
CA LEU A 31 -11.65 13.11 -2.15
C LEU A 31 -11.55 13.78 -3.51
N GLN A 32 -10.74 14.82 -3.61
CA GLN A 32 -10.48 15.56 -4.83
C GLN A 32 -9.08 15.25 -5.38
N ILE A 33 -8.92 15.38 -6.70
CA ILE A 33 -7.60 15.30 -7.35
C ILE A 33 -6.72 16.42 -6.78
N GLY A 34 -5.52 16.05 -6.32
CA GLY A 34 -4.60 16.95 -5.63
C GLY A 34 -4.61 16.83 -4.12
N ASP A 35 -5.64 16.20 -3.53
CA ASP A 35 -5.69 15.98 -2.08
C ASP A 35 -4.55 15.09 -1.61
N LEU A 36 -4.08 15.37 -0.40
CA LEU A 36 -3.16 14.51 0.33
C LEU A 36 -3.95 13.70 1.34
N LEU A 37 -4.04 12.41 1.08
CA LEU A 37 -4.55 11.47 2.06
C LEU A 37 -3.46 11.24 3.11
N GLU A 38 -3.74 11.61 4.35
CA GLU A 38 -2.86 11.40 5.50
C GLU A 38 -3.46 10.36 6.45
N HIS A 39 -2.62 9.69 7.24
CA HIS A 39 -3.14 8.84 8.31
C HIS A 39 -3.77 9.75 9.39
N GLN A 40 -5.10 9.79 9.44
CA GLN A 40 -5.78 10.64 10.41
C GLN A 40 -5.55 10.09 11.82
N PHE A 41 -4.85 10.84 12.66
CA PHE A 41 -4.81 10.63 14.11
C PHE A 41 -6.19 11.00 14.68
N LEU A 42 -7.19 10.14 14.54
CA LEU A 42 -8.45 10.32 15.27
C LEU A 42 -8.25 9.87 16.73
N SER A 43 -7.51 10.69 17.48
CA SER A 43 -7.51 10.66 18.93
C SER A 43 -8.92 11.02 19.41
N ASN A 44 -9.74 10.02 19.71
CA ASN A 44 -10.55 10.01 20.94
C ASN A 44 -11.42 8.76 21.12
N TYR A 45 -11.59 7.85 20.16
CA TYR A 45 -12.53 6.73 20.39
C TYR A 45 -12.37 5.50 19.48
N GLN A 46 -11.17 5.09 19.09
CA GLN A 46 -10.97 3.79 18.42
C GLN A 46 -9.68 3.08 18.87
N GLU A 47 -9.84 1.84 19.33
CA GLU A 47 -8.84 1.01 20.04
C GLU A 47 -7.63 0.56 19.19
N LYS A 48 -7.51 0.96 17.92
CA LYS A 48 -6.33 0.65 17.09
C LYS A 48 -6.00 1.78 16.13
N ASN A 49 -5.09 2.65 16.55
CA ASN A 49 -4.41 3.63 15.71
C ASN A 49 -3.57 2.89 14.65
N SER A 50 -4.13 2.59 13.47
CA SER A 50 -3.29 2.24 12.32
C SER A 50 -2.65 3.52 11.83
N ASN A 51 -1.37 3.74 12.14
CA ASN A 51 -0.55 4.84 11.62
C ASN A 51 -0.22 4.67 10.12
N TYR A 52 -1.05 3.94 9.37
CA TYR A 52 -0.78 3.57 7.99
C TYR A 52 -2.00 3.82 7.13
N ILE A 53 -1.74 4.26 5.91
CA ILE A 53 -2.67 4.40 4.81
C ILE A 53 -2.51 3.18 3.92
N TYR A 54 -3.61 2.52 3.59
CA TYR A 54 -3.60 1.28 2.82
C TYR A 54 -3.99 1.55 1.36
N PHE A 55 -3.29 0.89 0.45
CA PHE A 55 -3.51 0.99 -1.00
C PHE A 55 -3.04 -0.29 -1.69
N THR A 56 -3.28 -0.43 -2.99
CA THR A 56 -2.96 -1.67 -3.73
C THR A 56 -2.62 -1.38 -5.18
N ALA A 57 -1.82 -2.24 -5.81
CA ALA A 57 -1.60 -2.22 -7.24
C ALA A 57 -2.60 -3.08 -8.04
N THR A 58 -3.73 -3.49 -7.44
CA THR A 58 -4.81 -4.20 -8.13
C THR A 58 -6.18 -3.57 -7.92
N LEU A 59 -6.95 -3.43 -9.01
CA LEU A 59 -8.30 -2.84 -8.94
C LEU A 59 -9.27 -3.69 -8.11
N ASN A 60 -9.13 -5.03 -8.15
CA ASN A 60 -9.99 -5.92 -7.38
C ASN A 60 -9.80 -5.71 -5.87
N ALA A 61 -8.55 -5.65 -5.38
CA ALA A 61 -8.32 -5.38 -3.97
C ALA A 61 -8.78 -3.96 -3.56
N ALA A 62 -8.73 -2.98 -4.49
CA ALA A 62 -9.25 -1.65 -4.24
C ALA A 62 -10.77 -1.63 -4.09
N LYS A 63 -11.51 -2.37 -4.93
CA LYS A 63 -12.96 -2.55 -4.79
C LYS A 63 -13.33 -3.10 -3.41
N TRP A 64 -12.66 -4.18 -2.99
CA TRP A 64 -12.83 -4.73 -1.64
C TRP A 64 -12.53 -3.69 -0.54
N GLY A 65 -11.51 -2.87 -0.71
CA GLY A 65 -11.20 -1.77 0.21
C GLY A 65 -12.34 -0.75 0.33
N ALA A 66 -12.94 -0.35 -0.80
CA ALA A 66 -14.08 0.57 -0.83
C ALA A 66 -15.33 -0.03 -0.16
N GLU A 67 -15.64 -1.30 -0.44
CA GLU A 67 -16.77 -2.03 0.17
C GLU A 67 -16.65 -2.06 1.71
N LEU A 68 -15.45 -2.34 2.22
CA LEU A 68 -15.14 -2.43 3.66
C LEU A 68 -15.02 -1.07 4.36
N ALA A 69 -14.90 0.03 3.61
CA ALA A 69 -14.80 1.35 4.20
C ALA A 69 -16.02 1.64 5.09
N ARG A 70 -15.75 2.21 6.26
CA ARG A 70 -16.78 2.70 7.17
C ARG A 70 -17.54 3.82 6.46
N PHE A 71 -18.77 4.11 6.88
CA PHE A 71 -19.75 5.01 6.24
C PHE A 71 -20.67 4.34 5.20
N ASN A 72 -21.92 4.81 5.16
CA ASN A 72 -22.93 4.42 4.18
C ASN A 72 -22.95 5.46 3.05
N ALA A 73 -21.86 5.53 2.30
CA ALA A 73 -21.68 6.43 1.16
C ALA A 73 -21.25 5.64 -0.08
N LYS A 74 -21.27 6.30 -1.24
CA LYS A 74 -20.90 5.69 -2.52
C LYS A 74 -19.44 5.23 -2.49
N GLU A 75 -19.20 4.02 -2.95
CA GLU A 75 -17.84 3.49 -3.14
C GLU A 75 -17.12 4.25 -4.24
N ARG A 76 -15.86 4.59 -3.96
CA ARG A 76 -14.96 5.30 -4.86
C ARG A 76 -13.60 4.60 -4.86
N ILE A 77 -12.94 4.64 -6.00
CA ILE A 77 -11.57 4.15 -6.15
C ILE A 77 -10.79 5.32 -6.70
N TYR A 78 -9.68 5.64 -6.06
CA TYR A 78 -8.79 6.71 -6.49
C TYR A 78 -7.47 6.12 -6.97
N ILE A 79 -6.90 6.69 -8.02
CA ILE A 79 -5.50 6.46 -8.37
C ILE A 79 -4.64 7.36 -7.48
N VAL A 80 -3.65 6.77 -6.83
CA VAL A 80 -2.82 7.46 -5.84
C VAL A 80 -1.34 7.33 -6.12
N GLU A 81 -0.59 8.36 -5.73
CA GLU A 81 0.89 8.34 -5.73
C GLU A 81 1.39 8.39 -4.29
N PRO A 82 2.15 7.38 -3.82
CA PRO A 82 2.80 7.46 -2.52
C PRO A 82 3.91 8.52 -2.55
N LEU A 83 3.88 9.45 -1.59
CA LEU A 83 4.89 10.50 -1.49
C LEU A 83 6.14 10.10 -0.69
N GLY A 84 6.21 8.85 -0.25
CA GLY A 84 7.36 8.29 0.46
C GLY A 84 7.32 6.77 0.48
N ASP A 85 8.20 6.18 1.28
CA ASP A 85 8.35 4.72 1.34
C ASP A 85 7.07 4.02 1.80
N PHE A 86 6.86 2.83 1.26
CA PHE A 86 5.76 1.94 1.61
C PHE A 86 6.24 0.50 1.68
N GLU A 87 5.46 -0.33 2.36
CA GLU A 87 5.76 -1.75 2.55
C GLU A 87 4.53 -2.61 2.22
N SER A 88 4.75 -3.90 1.97
CA SER A 88 3.65 -4.87 1.79
C SER A 88 2.77 -4.92 3.03
N ASP A 89 1.45 -4.99 2.84
CA ASP A 89 0.49 -5.07 3.94
C ASP A 89 0.62 -6.43 4.65
N PRO A 90 1.07 -6.48 5.92
CA PRO A 90 1.24 -7.72 6.65
C PRO A 90 -0.09 -8.38 7.05
N ASN A 91 -1.24 -7.73 6.81
CA ASN A 91 -2.55 -8.35 7.02
C ASN A 91 -2.96 -9.28 5.86
N LEU A 92 -2.41 -9.06 4.66
CA LEU A 92 -2.76 -9.78 3.44
C LEU A 92 -1.58 -10.57 2.84
N THR A 93 -0.36 -10.15 3.16
CA THR A 93 0.89 -10.78 2.71
C THR A 93 1.23 -11.99 3.57
N ASP A 94 1.66 -13.09 2.94
CA ASP A 94 2.12 -14.33 3.59
C ASP A 94 1.09 -14.93 4.59
N LYS A 95 -0.20 -14.69 4.38
CA LYS A 95 -1.28 -15.27 5.21
C LYS A 95 -1.77 -16.60 4.67
N LYS A 96 -2.51 -16.55 3.56
CA LYS A 96 -3.12 -17.71 2.91
C LYS A 96 -2.25 -18.26 1.79
N PHE A 97 -1.49 -17.39 1.15
CA PHE A 97 -0.60 -17.68 0.03
C PHE A 97 0.75 -17.01 0.27
N PRO A 98 1.86 -17.58 -0.21
CA PRO A 98 3.18 -16.98 -0.08
C PRO A 98 3.28 -15.66 -0.86
N GLY A 99 3.97 -14.68 -0.29
CA GLY A 99 4.16 -13.35 -0.84
C GLY A 99 2.93 -12.45 -0.76
N ASN A 100 2.88 -11.45 -1.64
CA ASN A 100 1.83 -10.43 -1.70
C ASN A 100 1.02 -10.54 -3.02
N PRO A 101 0.19 -11.59 -3.19
CA PRO A 101 -0.53 -11.81 -4.44
C PRO A 101 -1.57 -10.73 -4.74
N THR A 102 -2.12 -10.07 -3.71
CA THR A 102 -3.05 -8.95 -3.86
C THR A 102 -2.34 -7.63 -4.15
N ARG A 103 -1.00 -7.61 -4.10
CA ARG A 103 -0.16 -6.41 -4.24
C ARG A 103 -0.69 -5.29 -3.36
N SER A 104 -0.99 -5.63 -2.10
CA SER A 104 -1.53 -4.73 -1.08
C SER A 104 -0.39 -4.12 -0.28
N TYR A 105 -0.45 -2.81 -0.08
CA TYR A 105 0.61 -2.01 0.51
C TYR A 105 0.07 -1.11 1.60
N ARG A 106 0.98 -0.64 2.45
CA ARG A 106 0.69 0.37 3.45
C ARG A 106 1.83 1.38 3.56
N SER A 107 1.50 2.64 3.81
CA SER A 107 2.46 3.74 3.96
C SER A 107 2.14 4.59 5.18
N LYS A 108 3.19 5.11 5.85
CA LYS A 108 3.03 6.20 6.84
C LYS A 108 3.07 7.57 6.17
N SER A 109 3.71 7.66 5.01
CA SER A 109 3.77 8.89 4.24
C SER A 109 2.43 9.14 3.54
N PRO A 110 2.05 10.42 3.30
CA PRO A 110 0.82 10.74 2.60
C PRO A 110 0.74 10.12 1.20
N LEU A 111 -0.48 9.89 0.74
CA LEU A 111 -0.77 9.51 -0.64
C LEU A 111 -1.44 10.68 -1.35
N LYS A 112 -0.92 11.05 -2.52
CA LYS A 112 -1.55 12.10 -3.35
C LYS A 112 -2.61 11.48 -4.25
N ILE A 113 -3.81 12.05 -4.26
CA ILE A 113 -4.86 11.66 -5.21
C ILE A 113 -4.55 12.27 -6.58
N ILE A 114 -4.46 11.43 -7.61
CA ILE A 114 -4.15 11.88 -8.98
C ILE A 114 -5.29 11.64 -9.98
N ALA A 115 -6.21 10.72 -9.69
CA ALA A 115 -7.44 10.47 -10.46
C ALA A 115 -8.50 9.70 -9.65
N GLU A 116 -9.72 9.62 -10.17
CA GLU A 116 -10.84 8.74 -9.70
C GLU A 116 -11.20 7.75 -10.82
#